data_AF-A0A117SYJ9-F1
#
_entry.id   AF-A0A117SYJ9-F1
#
_cell.length_a   1.000
_cell.length_b   1.000
_cell.length_c   1.000
_cell.angle_alpha   90.00
_cell.angle_beta   90.00
_cell.angle_gamma   90.00
#
_symmetry.space_group_name_H-M   'P 1'
#
loop_
_entity.id
_entity.type
_entity.pdbx_description
1 polymer ?
#
loop_
_entity_poly.entity_id
_entity_poly.type
_entity_poly.pdbx_seq_one_letter_code
_entity_poly.pdbx_strand_id
1 'polypeptide(L)'
;MMSEDVTFDLGAATWRHAHDDEESYLEALVERLTRSLPSLVTVHRESHLFSKAHPLDRIEVHLDPDTYLLVKEHGRWVPRKAKTVRGIILSTQELSLTEWLDGLSQAITAYAQVHREARQALEDFLL
;
A
#
# COMPACT_ATOMS: atom_id res chain seq x y z
N MET A 1 -5.46 -8.68 24.42
CA MET A 1 -5.22 -9.04 23.02
C MET A 1 -6.52 -8.81 22.24
N MET A 2 -6.93 -7.56 21.98
CA MET A 2 -8.06 -7.18 21.10
C MET A 2 -7.99 -5.66 20.80
N SER A 3 -6.92 -5.16 20.18
CA SER A 3 -6.76 -3.70 20.00
C SER A 3 -6.13 -3.23 18.68
N GLU A 4 -5.65 -4.13 17.82
CA GLU A 4 -4.98 -3.72 16.57
C GLU A 4 -5.91 -3.73 15.34
N ASP A 5 -6.94 -4.58 15.31
CA ASP A 5 -7.94 -4.63 14.22
C ASP A 5 -8.81 -3.36 14.12
N VAL A 6 -9.11 -2.72 15.25
CA VAL A 6 -10.06 -1.60 15.31
C VAL A 6 -9.50 -0.32 14.66
N THR A 7 -8.18 -0.16 14.55
CA THR A 7 -7.58 1.02 13.91
C THR A 7 -7.74 1.00 12.39
N PHE A 8 -7.67 -0.17 11.76
CA PHE A 8 -7.88 -0.28 10.32
C PHE A 8 -9.37 -0.18 9.96
N ASP A 9 -10.24 -0.79 10.76
CA ASP A 9 -11.70 -0.74 10.58
C ASP A 9 -12.27 0.69 10.73
N LEU A 10 -11.75 1.48 11.69
CA LEU A 10 -12.13 2.88 11.85
C LEU A 10 -11.71 3.74 10.65
N GLY A 11 -10.56 3.43 10.04
CA GLY A 11 -10.09 4.07 8.80
C GLY A 11 -11.00 3.75 7.61
N ALA A 12 -11.41 2.49 7.45
CA ALA A 12 -12.28 2.03 6.37
C ALA A 12 -13.74 2.55 6.50
N ALA A 13 -14.21 2.81 7.72
CA ALA A 13 -15.52 3.40 7.97
C ALA A 13 -15.58 4.89 7.63
N THR A 14 -14.54 5.67 7.97
CA THR A 14 -14.40 7.07 7.53
C THR A 14 -14.22 7.16 6.01
N TRP A 15 -13.55 6.17 5.42
CA TRP A 15 -13.28 6.06 3.99
C TRP A 15 -14.54 5.96 3.11
N ARG A 16 -15.64 5.40 3.63
CA ARG A 16 -16.95 5.40 2.92
C ARG A 16 -17.69 6.76 2.93
N HIS A 17 -17.28 7.71 3.79
CA HIS A 17 -18.01 8.96 3.98
C HIS A 17 -17.35 10.18 3.30
N ALA A 18 -16.10 10.07 2.85
CA ALA A 18 -15.30 11.17 2.30
C ALA A 18 -15.19 11.12 0.76
N HIS A 19 -16.32 11.00 0.04
CA HIS A 19 -16.35 10.94 -1.42
C HIS A 19 -16.06 12.28 -2.14
N ASP A 20 -15.73 13.36 -1.42
CA ASP A 20 -15.55 14.69 -2.03
C ASP A 20 -14.09 15.01 -2.41
N ASP A 21 -13.09 14.28 -1.88
CA ASP A 21 -11.66 14.58 -2.12
C ASP A 21 -10.78 13.31 -2.13
N GLU A 22 -11.04 12.41 -3.08
CA GLU A 22 -10.31 11.13 -3.26
C GLU A 22 -8.78 11.33 -3.41
N GLU A 23 -8.35 12.42 -4.05
CA GLU A 23 -6.94 12.74 -4.26
C GLU A 23 -6.22 13.12 -2.96
N SER A 24 -6.79 14.02 -2.17
CA SER A 24 -6.24 14.41 -0.86
C SER A 24 -6.12 13.21 0.09
N TYR A 25 -7.10 12.30 0.03
CA TYR A 25 -7.05 11.07 0.83
C TYR A 25 -5.89 10.15 0.41
N LEU A 26 -5.74 9.92 -0.89
CA LEU A 26 -4.68 9.07 -1.41
C LEU A 26 -3.29 9.66 -1.12
N GLU A 27 -3.13 10.99 -1.19
CA GLU A 27 -1.89 11.64 -0.77
C GLU A 27 -1.56 11.37 0.70
N ALA A 28 -2.53 11.50 1.61
CA ALA A 28 -2.33 11.20 3.03
C ALA A 28 -1.99 9.72 3.28
N LEU A 29 -2.63 8.81 2.54
CA LEU A 29 -2.33 7.38 2.59
C LEU A 29 -0.88 7.10 2.15
N VAL A 30 -0.47 7.69 1.03
CA VAL A 30 0.91 7.56 0.50
C VAL A 30 1.93 8.10 1.46
N GLU A 31 1.69 9.27 2.03
CA GLU A 31 2.61 9.86 3.00
C GLU A 31 2.77 8.93 4.22
N ARG A 32 1.66 8.39 4.72
CA ARG A 32 1.68 7.44 5.84
C ARG A 32 2.43 6.15 5.49
N LEU A 33 2.15 5.56 4.33
CA LEU A 33 2.81 4.34 3.87
C LEU A 33 4.31 4.55 3.66
N THR A 34 4.70 5.64 2.99
CA THR A 34 6.11 5.97 2.73
C THR A 34 6.87 6.23 4.03
N ARG A 35 6.23 6.89 5.01
CA ARG A 35 6.84 7.15 6.33
C ARG A 35 7.03 5.86 7.14
N SER A 36 6.06 4.94 7.09
CA SER A 36 6.09 3.71 7.87
C SER A 36 6.91 2.59 7.22
N LEU A 37 6.91 2.50 5.88
CA LEU A 37 7.49 1.38 5.11
C LEU A 37 8.32 1.91 3.92
N PRO A 38 9.35 2.74 4.15
CA PRO A 38 10.07 3.44 3.09
C PRO A 38 10.78 2.51 2.10
N SER A 39 11.12 1.28 2.50
CA SER A 39 11.77 0.29 1.64
C SER A 39 10.81 -0.54 0.81
N LEU A 40 9.50 -0.49 1.09
CA LEU A 40 8.48 -1.31 0.43
C LEU A 40 7.57 -0.48 -0.48
N VAL A 41 7.64 0.84 -0.41
CA VAL A 41 6.72 1.74 -1.12
C VAL A 41 7.50 2.56 -2.14
N THR A 42 7.09 2.47 -3.40
CA THR A 42 7.59 3.28 -4.51
C THR A 42 6.49 4.25 -4.92
N VAL A 43 6.82 5.55 -4.96
CA VAL A 43 5.88 6.61 -5.33
C VAL A 43 6.36 7.30 -6.59
N HIS A 44 5.50 7.35 -7.59
CA HIS A 44 5.73 8.09 -8.83
C HIS A 44 4.82 9.32 -8.85
N ARG A 45 5.43 10.47 -9.10
CA ARG A 45 4.73 11.75 -9.27
C ARG A 45 5.07 12.31 -10.64
N GLU A 46 4.08 12.85 -11.33
CA GLU A 46 4.33 13.52 -12.60
C GLU A 46 5.21 14.74 -12.36
N SER A 47 6.39 14.74 -12.99
CA SER A 47 7.31 15.87 -12.97
C SER A 47 7.07 16.72 -14.22
N HIS A 48 6.00 17.50 -14.23
CA HIS A 48 5.90 18.58 -15.21
C HIS A 48 6.91 19.66 -14.83
N LEU A 49 7.97 19.80 -15.63
CA LEU A 49 9.11 20.71 -15.44
C LEU A 49 8.74 22.21 -15.24
N PHE A 50 7.46 22.56 -15.29
CA PHE A 50 6.92 23.90 -15.14
C PHE A 50 5.72 24.02 -14.17
N SER A 51 5.31 22.94 -13.50
CA SER A 51 4.16 22.96 -12.57
C SER A 51 4.61 22.96 -11.11
N LYS A 52 4.06 23.89 -10.31
CA LYS A 52 4.26 23.93 -8.84
C LYS A 52 3.60 22.75 -8.11
N ALA A 53 2.62 22.10 -8.73
CA ALA A 53 1.99 20.89 -8.24
C ALA A 53 2.63 19.68 -8.91
N HIS A 54 3.05 18.69 -8.11
CA HIS A 54 3.57 17.39 -8.59
C HIS A 54 2.53 16.33 -8.22
N PRO A 55 1.46 16.20 -9.02
CA PRO A 55 0.36 15.31 -8.67
C PRO A 55 0.86 13.87 -8.60
N LEU A 56 0.25 13.12 -7.69
CA LEU A 56 0.47 11.69 -7.58
C LEU A 56 -0.01 10.99 -8.87
N ASP A 57 0.85 10.14 -9.43
CA ASP A 57 0.57 9.40 -10.67
C ASP A 57 0.41 7.90 -10.40
N ARG A 58 1.32 7.35 -9.59
CA ARG A 58 1.34 5.93 -9.27
C ARG A 58 1.95 5.65 -7.92
N ILE A 59 1.42 4.62 -7.26
CA ILE A 59 1.99 4.02 -6.06
C ILE A 59 2.18 2.53 -6.30
N GLU A 60 3.31 2.00 -5.85
CA GLU A 60 3.59 0.56 -5.83
C GLU A 60 4.01 0.18 -4.41
N VAL A 61 3.35 -0.83 -3.84
CA VAL A 61 3.73 -1.42 -2.55
C VAL A 61 4.16 -2.86 -2.77
N HIS A 62 5.44 -3.13 -2.52
CA HIS A 62 6.09 -4.41 -2.76
C HIS A 62 6.06 -5.25 -1.48
N LEU A 63 5.27 -6.32 -1.48
CA LEU A 63 5.10 -7.25 -0.35
C LEU A 63 5.18 -8.67 -0.91
N ASP A 64 6.40 -9.19 -1.10
CA ASP A 64 6.66 -10.47 -1.75
C ASP A 64 5.71 -11.59 -1.26
N PRO A 65 5.02 -12.31 -2.18
CA PRO A 65 5.16 -12.29 -3.64
C PRO A 65 4.22 -11.29 -4.35
N ASP A 66 3.49 -10.45 -3.63
CA ASP A 66 2.49 -9.56 -4.21
C ASP A 66 3.01 -8.12 -4.33
N THR A 67 2.50 -7.40 -5.32
CA THR A 67 2.73 -5.97 -5.50
C THR A 67 1.38 -5.31 -5.66
N TYR A 68 1.07 -4.38 -4.77
CA TYR A 68 -0.17 -3.62 -4.79
C TYR A 68 0.09 -2.30 -5.51
N LEU A 69 -0.57 -2.10 -6.65
CA LEU A 69 -0.41 -0.92 -7.48
C LEU A 69 -1.67 -0.07 -7.45
N LEU A 70 -1.50 1.25 -7.44
CA LEU A 70 -2.56 2.20 -7.69
C LEU A 70 -2.07 3.17 -8.75
N VAL A 71 -2.70 3.17 -9.92
CA VAL A 71 -2.27 3.96 -11.10
C VAL A 71 -3.37 4.93 -11.50
N LYS A 72 -3.02 6.17 -11.81
CA LYS A 72 -3.96 7.14 -12.35
C LYS A 72 -4.07 6.95 -13.87
N GLU A 73 -5.21 6.46 -14.35
CA GLU A 73 -5.50 6.30 -15.78
C GLU A 73 -6.71 7.14 -16.16
N HIS A 74 -6.56 8.02 -17.15
CA HIS A 74 -7.63 8.93 -17.62
C HIS A 74 -8.29 9.75 -16.49
N GLY A 75 -7.51 10.13 -15.47
CA GLY A 75 -8.01 10.89 -14.32
C GLY A 75 -8.71 10.06 -13.25
N ARG A 76 -8.75 8.72 -13.38
CA ARG A 76 -9.32 7.81 -12.37
C ARG A 76 -8.24 6.91 -11.80
N TRP A 77 -8.32 6.63 -10.50
CA TRP A 77 -7.45 5.66 -9.85
C TRP A 77 -7.90 4.24 -10.17
N VAL A 78 -6.95 3.44 -10.67
CA VAL A 78 -7.13 2.04 -11.04
C VAL A 78 -6.29 1.17 -10.10
N PRO A 79 -6.93 0.53 -9.10
CA PRO A 79 -6.25 -0.38 -8.18
C PRO A 79 -5.96 -1.70 -8.86
N ARG A 80 -4.73 -2.18 -8.71
CA ARG A 80 -4.27 -3.46 -9.27
C ARG A 80 -3.46 -4.23 -8.25
N LYS A 81 -3.50 -5.54 -8.35
CA LYS A 81 -2.63 -6.46 -7.64
C LYS A 81 -1.84 -7.26 -8.66
N ALA A 82 -0.53 -7.11 -8.65
CA ALA A 82 0.39 -7.93 -9.41
C ALA A 82 0.98 -9.01 -8.53
N LYS A 83 1.08 -10.23 -9.05
CA LYS A 83 1.85 -11.30 -8.41
C LYS A 83 3.22 -11.34 -9.05
N THR A 84 4.25 -11.08 -8.27
CA THR A 84 5.65 -11.05 -8.68
C THR A 84 6.37 -12.25 -8.07
N VAL A 85 7.05 -13.04 -8.91
CA VAL A 85 7.90 -14.13 -8.44
C VAL A 85 9.27 -13.96 -9.08
N ARG A 86 10.31 -13.83 -8.24
CA ARG A 86 11.70 -13.64 -8.67
C ARG A 86 11.88 -12.43 -9.60
N GLY A 87 11.16 -11.33 -9.33
CA GLY A 87 11.20 -10.11 -10.14
C GLY A 87 10.43 -10.16 -11.46
N ILE A 88 9.70 -11.25 -11.74
CA ILE A 88 8.84 -11.36 -12.93
C ILE A 88 7.37 -11.27 -12.50
N ILE A 89 6.62 -10.36 -13.13
CA ILE A 89 5.17 -10.25 -12.96
C ILE A 89 4.52 -11.45 -13.65
N LEU A 90 3.90 -12.33 -12.87
CA LEU A 90 3.20 -13.52 -13.35
C LEU A 90 1.75 -13.22 -13.76
N SER A 91 1.09 -12.34 -13.01
CA SER A 91 -0.29 -11.97 -13.23
C SER A 91 -0.55 -10.58 -12.67
N THR A 92 -1.45 -9.85 -13.30
CA THR A 92 -1.95 -8.57 -12.80
C THR A 92 -3.47 -8.60 -12.85
N GLN A 93 -4.11 -8.32 -11.72
CA GLN A 93 -5.55 -8.28 -11.58
C GLN A 93 -5.96 -6.86 -11.19
N GLU A 94 -6.95 -6.31 -11.89
CA GLU A 94 -7.63 -5.10 -11.46
C GLU A 94 -8.60 -5.43 -10.34
N LEU A 95 -8.63 -4.59 -9.31
CA LEU A 95 -9.45 -4.76 -8.11
C LEU A 95 -10.27 -3.49 -7.87
N SER A 96 -11.37 -3.62 -7.13
CA SER A 96 -11.96 -2.42 -6.53
C SER A 96 -11.01 -1.83 -5.48
N LEU A 97 -11.17 -0.53 -5.19
CA LEU A 97 -10.31 0.14 -4.21
C LEU A 97 -10.49 -0.47 -2.81
N THR A 98 -11.68 -0.99 -2.49
CA THR A 98 -11.97 -1.66 -1.21
C THR A 98 -11.20 -2.96 -1.10
N GLU A 99 -11.27 -3.81 -2.12
CA GLU A 99 -10.53 -5.08 -2.17
C GLU A 99 -9.02 -4.86 -2.13
N TRP A 100 -8.55 -3.78 -2.78
CA TRP A 100 -7.15 -3.40 -2.76
C TRP A 100 -6.68 -2.99 -1.35
N LEU A 101 -7.45 -2.17 -0.64
CA LEU A 101 -7.11 -1.73 0.72
C LEU A 101 -7.14 -2.88 1.72
N ASP A 102 -8.17 -3.72 1.67
CA ASP A 102 -8.28 -4.92 2.53
C ASP A 102 -7.11 -5.88 2.28
N GLY A 103 -6.85 -6.18 1.01
CA GLY A 103 -5.72 -7.02 0.62
C GLY A 103 -4.36 -6.46 1.02
N LEU A 104 -4.17 -5.14 0.94
CA LEU A 104 -2.94 -4.47 1.37
C LEU A 104 -2.75 -4.58 2.89
N SER A 105 -3.82 -4.35 3.67
CA SER A 105 -3.79 -4.44 5.13
C SER A 105 -3.39 -5.83 5.62
N GLN A 106 -4.01 -6.86 5.02
CA GLN A 106 -3.69 -8.25 5.33
C GLN A 106 -2.23 -8.58 4.98
N ALA A 107 -1.75 -8.11 3.82
CA ALA A 107 -0.37 -8.34 3.38
C ALA A 107 0.66 -7.65 4.28
N ILE A 108 0.42 -6.39 4.69
CA ILE A 108 1.28 -5.66 5.64
C ILE A 108 1.31 -6.37 6.99
N THR A 109 0.16 -6.85 7.48
CA THR A 109 0.06 -7.57 8.76
C THR A 109 0.86 -8.88 8.70
N ALA A 110 0.71 -9.66 7.62
CA ALA A 110 1.47 -10.89 7.42
C ALA A 110 2.99 -10.62 7.34
N TYR A 111 3.39 -9.58 6.59
CA TYR A 111 4.78 -9.14 6.52
C TYR A 111 5.34 -8.81 7.91
N ALA A 112 4.64 -7.98 8.69
CA ALA A 112 5.07 -7.63 10.04
C ALA A 112 5.23 -8.87 10.95
N GLN A 113 4.33 -9.84 10.85
CA GLN A 113 4.40 -11.07 11.63
C GLN A 113 5.62 -11.92 11.27
N VAL A 114 5.87 -12.18 9.99
CA VAL A 114 7.02 -12.96 9.53
C VAL A 114 8.34 -12.31 9.94
N HIS A 115 8.44 -10.97 9.83
CA HIS A 115 9.65 -10.25 10.24
C HIS A 115 9.87 -10.26 11.75
N ARG A 116 8.80 -10.22 12.56
CA ARG A 116 8.90 -10.38 14.02
C ARG A 116 9.37 -11.78 14.40
N GLU A 117 8.78 -12.82 13.80
CA GLU A 117 9.17 -14.21 14.05
C GLU A 117 10.62 -14.47 13.65
N ALA A 118 11.04 -13.98 12.48
CA ALA A 118 12.44 -14.09 12.03
C ALA A 118 13.42 -13.36 12.96
N ARG A 119 13.04 -12.16 13.44
CA ARG A 119 13.83 -11.42 14.42
C ARG A 119 13.92 -12.19 15.75
N GLN A 120 12.82 -12.73 16.23
CA GLN A 120 12.79 -13.49 17.48
C GLN A 120 13.62 -14.77 17.38
N ALA A 121 13.48 -15.53 16.30
CA ALA A 121 14.28 -16.73 16.08
C ALA A 121 15.78 -16.43 15.99
N LEU A 122 16.15 -15.27 15.43
CA LEU A 122 17.53 -14.79 15.43
C LEU A 122 18.02 -14.43 16.84
N GLU A 123 17.18 -13.76 17.64
CA GLU A 123 17.48 -13.45 19.04
C GLU A 123 17.66 -14.73 19.87
N ASP A 124 16.79 -15.72 19.70
CA ASP A 124 16.86 -17.04 20.36
C ASP A 124 18.09 -17.86 19.94
N PHE A 125 18.56 -17.70 18.70
CA PHE A 125 19.76 -18.39 18.22
C PHE A 125 21.07 -17.77 18.73
N LEU A 126 21.07 -16.45 18.97
CA LEU A 126 22.26 -15.72 19.40
C LEU A 126 22.47 -15.72 20.93
N LEU A 127 21.46 -16.15 21.70
CA LEU A 127 21.48 -16.27 23.17
C LEU A 127 21.65 -17.73 23.61
#